data_AF-A0A2T1F5C2-F1
#
_entry.id   AF-A0A2T1F5C2-F1
#
_cell.length_a   1.000
_cell.length_b   1.000
_cell.length_c   1.000
_cell.angle_alpha   90.00
_cell.angle_beta   90.00
_cell.angle_gamma   90.00
#
_symmetry.space_group_name_H-M   'P 1'
#
loop_
_entity.id
_entity.type
_entity.pdbx_description
1 polymer ?
#
loop_
_entity_poly.entity_id
_entity_poly.type
_entity_poly.pdbx_seq_one_letter_code
_entity_poly.pdbx_strand_id
1 'polypeptide(L)' 'MSQVNYNAMSNTELKQYFLKHRGDRAAFQAYLDRINQHPLRIIASPSDPDFDEKVQAAIRRKLEIVRNSSS' A
#
# COMPACT_ATOMS: atom_id res chain seq x y z
N MET A 1 -13.48 27.76 2.26
CA MET A 1 -12.44 26.80 2.70
C MET A 1 -12.28 25.78 1.59
N SER A 2 -11.09 25.63 1.02
CA SER A 2 -10.85 24.67 -0.06
C SER A 2 -10.87 23.25 0.52
N GLN A 3 -11.83 22.43 0.10
CA GLN A 3 -11.84 21.01 0.46
C GLN A 3 -10.62 20.34 -0.16
N VAL A 4 -9.79 19.72 0.68
CA VAL A 4 -8.64 18.94 0.24
C VAL A 4 -9.16 17.63 -0.36
N ASN A 5 -8.84 17.38 -1.64
CA ASN A 5 -9.25 16.15 -2.31
C ASN A 5 -8.21 15.04 -2.09
N TYR A 6 -8.40 14.23 -1.05
CA TYR A 6 -7.48 13.13 -0.72
C TYR A 6 -7.44 12.01 -1.78
N ASN A 7 -8.50 11.86 -2.59
CA ASN A 7 -8.56 10.84 -3.64
C ASN A 7 -7.67 11.18 -4.84
N ALA A 8 -7.42 12.47 -5.07
CA ALA A 8 -6.52 12.93 -6.13
C ALA A 8 -5.04 12.76 -5.78
N MET A 9 -4.70 12.60 -4.48
CA MET A 9 -3.31 12.42 -4.04
C MET A 9 -2.83 11.00 -4.30
N SER A 10 -1.54 10.81 -4.56
CA SER A 10 -0.91 9.47 -4.50
C SER A 10 -0.83 8.94 -3.06
N ASN A 11 -0.58 7.64 -2.88
CA ASN A 11 -0.40 7.03 -1.54
C ASN A 11 0.70 7.74 -0.73
N THR A 12 1.79 8.13 -1.41
CA THR A 12 2.93 8.83 -0.81
C THR A 12 2.56 10.24 -0.39
N GLU A 13 1.83 10.98 -1.25
CA GLU A 13 1.37 12.33 -0.94
C GLU A 13 0.35 12.34 0.20
N LEU A 14 -0.61 11.41 0.21
CA LEU A 14 -1.58 11.30 1.29
C LEU A 14 -0.91 10.97 2.63
N LYS A 15 0.10 10.08 2.62
CA LYS A 15 0.92 9.78 3.81
C LYS A 15 1.67 11.01 4.30
N GLN A 16 2.34 11.75 3.41
CA GLN A 16 3.08 12.95 3.78
C GLN A 16 2.15 14.06 4.30
N TYR A 17 0.98 14.21 3.68
CA TYR A 17 -0.05 15.16 4.10
C TYR A 17 -0.53 14.84 5.52
N PHE A 18 -0.94 13.59 5.77
CA PHE A 18 -1.34 13.13 7.10
C PHE A 18 -0.23 13.36 8.15
N LEU A 19 1.03 13.06 7.81
CA LEU A 19 2.15 13.26 8.74
C LEU A 19 2.38 14.73 9.12
N LYS A 20 2.11 15.66 8.19
CA LYS A 20 2.18 17.11 8.42
C LYS A 20 0.92 17.64 9.12
N HIS A 21 -0.24 17.03 8.89
CA HIS A 21 -1.54 17.44 9.41
C HIS A 21 -2.12 16.37 10.35
N ARG A 22 -1.38 16.00 11.41
CA ARG A 22 -1.77 14.90 12.31
C ARG A 22 -3.09 15.12 13.06
N GLY A 23 -3.58 16.35 13.15
CA GLY A 23 -4.89 16.69 13.72
C GLY A 23 -6.06 16.56 12.74
N ASP A 24 -5.78 16.37 11.45
CA ASP A 24 -6.80 16.20 10.41
C ASP A 24 -7.28 14.74 10.40
N ARG A 25 -8.43 14.51 11.05
CA ARG A 25 -9.08 13.19 11.12
C ARG A 25 -9.55 12.70 9.74
N ALA A 26 -9.89 13.61 8.82
CA ALA A 26 -10.33 13.21 7.48
C ALA A 26 -9.14 12.68 6.67
N ALA A 27 -7.96 13.32 6.78
CA ALA A 27 -6.74 12.81 6.17
C ALA A 27 -6.31 11.45 6.76
N PHE A 28 -6.45 11.27 8.07
CA PHE A 28 -6.15 9.99 8.71
C PHE A 28 -7.08 8.88 8.23
N GLN A 29 -8.39 9.14 8.18
CA GLN A 29 -9.39 8.18 7.70
C GLN A 29 -9.12 7.80 6.24
N ALA A 30 -8.88 8.79 5.37
CA ALA A 30 -8.55 8.54 3.96
C ALA A 30 -7.26 7.70 3.81
N TYR A 31 -6.24 7.93 4.65
CA TYR A 31 -5.01 7.13 4.64
C TYR A 31 -5.28 5.68 5.08
N LEU A 32 -6.07 5.47 6.14
CA LEU A 32 -6.45 4.14 6.61
C LEU A 32 -7.29 3.38 5.58
N ASP A 33 -8.29 4.01 4.99
CA ASP A 33 -9.14 3.39 3.95
C ASP A 33 -8.28 2.92 2.77
N ARG A 34 -7.26 3.68 2.39
CA ARG A 34 -6.35 3.32 1.31
C ARG A 34 -5.44 2.13 1.64
N ILE A 35 -5.01 2.00 2.89
CA ILE A 35 -4.28 0.82 3.36
C ILE A 35 -5.21 -0.39 3.40
N ASN A 36 -6.45 -0.22 3.87
CA ASN A 36 -7.45 -1.29 3.93
C ASN A 36 -7.90 -1.77 2.54
N GLN A 37 -7.90 -0.89 1.52
CA GLN A 37 -8.15 -1.26 0.13
C GLN A 37 -7.03 -2.11 -0.49
N HIS A 38 -5.82 -2.06 0.09
CA HIS A 38 -4.69 -2.90 -0.30
C HIS A 38 -4.34 -3.86 0.84
N PRO A 39 -5.20 -4.86 1.14
CA PRO A 39 -4.88 -5.85 2.15
C PRO A 39 -3.55 -6.48 1.78
N LEU A 40 -2.58 -6.37 2.68
CA LEU A 40 -1.28 -7.01 2.55
C LEU A 40 -1.55 -8.50 2.41
N ARG A 41 -1.41 -9.04 1.19
CA ARG A 41 -1.57 -10.47 0.96
C ARG A 41 -0.46 -11.18 1.71
N ILE A 42 -0.84 -12.04 2.65
CA ILE A 42 0.09 -12.97 3.27
C ILE A 42 0.58 -13.89 2.14
N ILE A 43 1.88 -13.79 1.84
CA ILE A 43 2.49 -14.52 0.70
C ILE A 43 2.96 -15.92 1.10
N ALA A 44 3.32 -16.13 2.37
CA ALA A 44 3.73 -17.41 2.94
C ALA A 44 3.59 -17.37 4.46
N SER A 45 3.21 -18.49 5.08
CA SER A 45 3.25 -18.67 6.53
C SER A 45 4.46 -19.52 6.93
N PRO A 46 5.15 -19.27 8.05
CA PRO A 46 6.30 -20.08 8.49
C PRO A 46 5.99 -21.58 8.68
N SER A 47 4.72 -21.94 8.76
CA SER A 47 4.25 -23.33 8.92
C SER A 47 4.00 -24.03 7.58
N ASP A 48 4.16 -23.31 6.46
CA ASP A 48 3.91 -23.85 5.13
C ASP A 48 5.03 -24.83 4.74
N PRO A 49 4.71 -26.07 4.33
CA PRO A 49 5.71 -27.03 3.84
C PRO A 49 6.52 -26.52 2.63
N ASP A 50 5.92 -25.62 1.86
CA ASP A 50 6.44 -25.00 0.65
C ASP A 50 6.81 -23.51 0.85
N PHE A 51 7.13 -23.10 2.08
CA PHE A 51 7.41 -21.72 2.45
C PHE A 51 8.40 -21.02 1.50
N ASP A 52 9.56 -21.63 1.27
CA ASP A 52 10.62 -21.03 0.45
C ASP A 52 10.17 -20.82 -1.00
N GLU A 53 9.42 -21.76 -1.58
CA GLU A 53 8.90 -21.68 -2.94
C GLU A 53 7.86 -20.56 -3.08
N LYS A 54 6.96 -20.43 -2.10
CA LYS A 54 5.97 -19.35 -2.04
C LYS A 54 6.62 -17.97 -1.94
N VAL A 55 7.65 -17.85 -1.10
CA VAL A 55 8.41 -16.59 -0.97
C VAL A 55 9.09 -16.23 -2.29
N GLN A 56 9.77 -17.17 -2.93
CA GLN A 56 10.44 -16.94 -4.21
C GLN A 56 9.46 -16.55 -5.32
N ALA A 57 8.31 -17.23 -5.42
CA ALA A 57 7.26 -16.91 -6.39
C ALA A 57 6.69 -15.50 -6.17
N ALA A 58 6.47 -15.10 -4.92
CA ALA A 58 5.98 -13.78 -4.59
C ALA A 58 6.98 -12.66 -4.95
N ILE A 59 8.28 -12.88 -4.73
CA ILE A 59 9.33 -11.95 -5.13
C ILE A 59 9.36 -11.78 -6.65
N ARG A 60 9.35 -12.88 -7.42
CA ARG A 60 9.34 -12.83 -8.90
C ARG A 60 8.13 -12.04 -9.41
N ARG A 61 6.94 -12.37 -8.93
CA ARG A 61 5.71 -11.67 -9.32
C ARG A 61 5.77 -10.17 -9.03
N LYS A 62 6.35 -9.76 -7.90
CA LYS A 62 6.53 -8.34 -7.56
C LYS A 62 7.51 -7.66 -8.52
N LEU A 63 8.62 -8.31 -8.86
CA LEU A 63 9.60 -7.79 -9.82
C LEU A 63 9.01 -7.62 -11.22
N GLU A 64 8.18 -8.57 -11.66
CA GLU A 64 7.48 -8.51 -12.95
C GLU A 64 6.47 -7.36 -12.99
N ILE A 65 5.67 -7.17 -11.93
CA ILE A 65 4.72 -6.04 -11.83
C ILE A 65 5.48 -4.71 -11.91
N VAL A 66 6.58 -4.56 -11.19
CA VAL A 66 7.40 -3.32 -11.22
C VAL A 66 7.96 -3.08 -12.62
N ARG A 67 8.43 -4.14 -13.30
CA ARG A 67 8.97 -4.05 -14.67
C ARG A 67 7.90 -3.62 -15.67
N ASN A 68 6.71 -4.22 -15.62
CA ASN A 68 5.61 -3.90 -16.53
C ASN A 68 4.95 -2.53 -16.26
N SER A 69 5.06 -2.00 -15.04
CA SER A 69 4.53 -0.67 -14.69
C SER A 69 5.45 0.47 -15.15
N SER A 70 6.66 0.14 -15.63
CA SER A 70 7.70 1.09 -16.05
C SER A 70 7.87 1.15 -17.58
N SER A 71 7.04 0.42 -18.34
CA SER A 71 6.97 0.41 -19.81
C SER A 71 5.67 1.04 -20.28
#